data_AF-A0A5P1FT59-F1
#
_entry.id   AF-A0A5P1FT59-F1
#
_cell.length_a   1.000
_cell.length_b   1.000
_cell.length_c   1.000
_cell.angle_alpha   90.00
_cell.angle_beta   90.00
_cell.angle_gamma   90.00
#
_symmetry.space_group_name_H-M   'P 1'
#
loop_
_entity.id
_entity.type
_entity.pdbx_description
1 polymer ?
#
loop_
_entity_poly.entity_id
_entity_poly.type
_entity_poly.pdbx_seq_one_letter_code
_entity_poly.pdbx_strand_id
1 'polypeptide(L)'
;MAEGELASVCSWADQMRFKYRWASPLHYANTPGLCNFKYSRDCHNSKGERDMCVAGAINNYTAQLQNNQDPSNTYNLTESLMFLAHFVGDIHQPLHVSFESDEGGNTIIVHWYRRKSNLHHVWDVNIIETAMKDFYNGDRDTMIESIKMNITSDAIDEWACHRKSAPCTEKYASESIRLSCEYAYKDVEQDSTLEDDYFFSRLPVVEERLAQGGVRLAAILNKIFDANSHEGVLEEINAKRTDTARYSGEENS
;
A
#
# COMPACT_ATOMS: atom_id res chain seq x y z
N MET A 1 4.13 19.42 9.05
CA MET A 1 5.05 18.29 9.30
C MET A 1 4.30 17.28 10.15
N ALA A 2 4.60 15.99 10.04
CA ALA A 2 3.76 14.89 10.53
C ALA A 2 3.51 14.80 12.06
N GLU A 3 4.07 15.70 12.89
CA GLU A 3 3.97 15.67 14.37
C GLU A 3 4.23 14.30 15.04
N GLY A 4 4.94 13.38 14.34
CA GLY A 4 5.20 12.01 14.79
C GLY A 4 4.14 10.97 14.37
N GLU A 5 3.08 11.37 13.66
CA GLU A 5 2.00 10.50 13.21
C GLU A 5 2.06 10.28 11.70
N LEU A 6 2.46 9.08 11.26
CA LEU A 6 2.53 8.72 9.83
C LEU A 6 1.17 8.86 9.13
N ALA A 7 0.07 8.55 9.82
CA ALA A 7 -1.29 8.67 9.26
C ALA A 7 -1.62 10.10 8.80
N SER A 8 -1.10 11.12 9.48
CA SER A 8 -1.34 12.54 9.14
C SER A 8 -0.77 12.95 7.77
N VAL A 9 0.16 12.17 7.23
CA VAL A 9 0.83 12.46 5.95
C VAL A 9 0.55 11.43 4.87
N CYS A 10 -0.23 10.38 5.15
CA CYS A 10 -0.55 9.36 4.16
C CYS A 10 -1.29 9.93 2.95
N SER A 11 -2.09 11.00 3.07
CA SER A 11 -2.78 11.63 1.92
C SER A 11 -1.92 12.59 1.10
N TRP A 12 -0.65 12.80 1.46
CA TRP A 12 0.22 13.75 0.79
C TRP A 12 0.55 13.36 -0.66
N ALA A 13 0.68 12.06 -0.95
CA ALA A 13 1.02 11.58 -2.29
C ALA A 13 -0.04 11.97 -3.33
N ASP A 14 -1.34 11.89 -2.97
CA ASP A 14 -2.45 12.35 -3.81
C ASP A 14 -2.35 13.83 -4.16
N GLN A 15 -1.96 14.66 -3.18
CA GLN A 15 -1.78 16.10 -3.41
C GLN A 15 -0.61 16.35 -4.36
N MET A 16 0.48 15.59 -4.18
CA MET A 16 1.69 15.78 -4.97
C MET A 16 1.58 15.27 -6.39
N ARG A 17 0.70 14.32 -6.73
CA ARG A 17 0.57 13.79 -8.09
C ARG A 17 0.29 14.86 -9.16
N PHE A 18 -0.27 16.00 -8.76
CA PHE A 18 -0.49 17.15 -9.65
C PHE A 18 0.77 18.00 -9.90
N LYS A 19 1.69 18.01 -8.93
CA LYS A 19 3.00 18.70 -9.01
C LYS A 19 4.06 17.77 -9.61
N TYR A 20 4.11 16.53 -9.14
CA TYR A 20 4.94 15.44 -9.61
C TYR A 20 4.13 14.57 -10.55
N ARG A 21 3.94 15.03 -11.79
CA ARG A 21 3.11 14.33 -12.80
C ARG A 21 3.57 12.89 -13.08
N TRP A 22 4.86 12.61 -12.87
CA TRP A 22 5.42 11.26 -12.96
C TRP A 22 4.90 10.31 -11.88
N ALA A 23 4.40 10.82 -10.75
CA ALA A 23 3.89 10.01 -9.65
C ALA A 23 2.44 9.56 -9.87
N SER A 24 1.68 10.22 -10.75
CA SER A 24 0.27 9.89 -11.00
C SER A 24 0.01 8.42 -11.36
N PRO A 25 0.76 7.75 -12.27
CA PRO A 25 0.54 6.34 -12.57
C PRO A 25 1.01 5.39 -11.45
N LEU A 26 1.69 5.88 -10.41
CA LEU A 26 2.19 5.07 -9.30
C LEU A 26 1.09 4.72 -8.28
N HIS A 27 -0.10 5.30 -8.39
CA HIS A 27 -1.22 5.04 -7.47
C HIS A 27 -2.02 3.79 -7.83
N TYR A 28 -1.87 3.23 -9.03
CA TYR A 28 -2.69 2.13 -9.51
C TYR A 28 -1.92 1.15 -10.40
N ALA A 29 -2.56 0.06 -10.80
CA ALA A 29 -2.12 -0.83 -11.86
C ALA A 29 -3.32 -1.25 -12.72
N ASN A 30 -3.16 -1.08 -14.03
CA ASN A 30 -4.20 -1.39 -15.00
C ASN A 30 -4.04 -2.82 -15.53
N THR A 31 -5.13 -3.57 -15.55
CA THR A 31 -5.22 -4.90 -16.16
C THR A 31 -6.06 -4.85 -17.44
N PRO A 32 -5.80 -5.72 -18.42
CA PRO A 32 -6.46 -5.67 -19.73
C PRO A 32 -7.85 -6.35 -19.72
N GLY A 33 -8.68 -6.08 -18.71
CA GLY A 33 -10.00 -6.72 -18.55
C GLY A 33 -9.93 -8.15 -18.01
N LEU A 34 -8.85 -8.51 -17.33
CA LEU A 34 -8.63 -9.85 -16.78
C LEU A 34 -8.65 -9.81 -15.25
N CYS A 35 -9.31 -10.78 -14.63
CA CYS A 35 -9.32 -10.95 -13.17
C CYS A 35 -8.00 -11.58 -12.64
N ASN A 36 -6.86 -11.17 -13.20
CA ASN A 36 -5.53 -11.52 -12.73
C ASN A 36 -4.56 -10.38 -12.98
N PHE A 37 -3.56 -10.30 -12.11
CA PHE A 37 -2.45 -9.39 -12.25
C PHE A 37 -1.19 -10.17 -12.60
N LYS A 38 -0.41 -9.67 -13.55
CA LYS A 38 0.94 -10.15 -13.86
C LYS A 38 1.85 -8.95 -13.94
N TYR A 39 2.82 -8.87 -13.03
CA TYR A 39 3.70 -7.70 -12.94
C TYR A 39 4.35 -7.34 -14.28
N SER A 40 4.85 -8.35 -15.02
CA SER A 40 5.52 -8.16 -16.30
C SER A 40 4.62 -7.65 -17.43
N ARG A 41 3.30 -7.90 -17.34
CA ARG A 41 2.30 -7.46 -18.32
C ARG A 41 1.70 -6.11 -17.94
N ASP A 42 1.38 -5.92 -16.66
CA ASP A 42 0.47 -4.88 -16.19
C ASP A 42 1.18 -3.71 -15.50
N CYS A 43 2.42 -3.89 -15.01
CA CYS A 43 3.12 -2.82 -14.30
C CYS A 43 3.85 -1.90 -15.27
N HIS A 44 3.08 -1.03 -15.92
CA HIS A 44 3.57 0.06 -16.76
C HIS A 44 2.59 1.23 -16.75
N ASN A 45 3.05 2.41 -17.17
CA ASN A 45 2.16 3.54 -17.42
C ASN A 45 1.60 3.52 -18.86
N SER A 46 0.80 4.52 -19.21
CA SER A 46 0.18 4.64 -20.55
C SER A 46 1.17 4.80 -21.71
N LYS A 47 2.46 5.05 -21.44
CA LYS A 47 3.54 5.09 -22.44
C LYS A 47 4.27 3.75 -22.57
N GLY A 48 3.91 2.75 -21.78
CA GLY A 48 4.59 1.45 -21.72
C GLY A 48 5.90 1.48 -20.95
N GLU A 49 6.19 2.55 -20.19
CA GLU A 49 7.36 2.59 -19.30
C GLU A 49 7.14 1.59 -18.16
N ARG A 50 8.02 0.60 -18.05
CA ARG A 50 7.91 -0.48 -17.06
C ARG A 50 8.08 0.05 -15.63
N ASP A 51 7.54 -0.70 -14.67
CA ASP A 51 7.61 -0.41 -13.22
C ASP A 51 6.84 0.85 -12.78
N MET A 52 6.21 1.56 -13.73
CA MET A 52 5.39 2.75 -13.46
C MET A 52 3.96 2.37 -13.09
N CYS A 53 3.82 1.62 -11.99
CA CYS A 53 2.55 1.24 -11.36
C CYS A 53 2.71 1.15 -9.83
N VAL A 54 1.62 0.99 -9.09
CA VAL A 54 1.66 0.90 -7.60
C VAL A 54 2.54 -0.23 -7.07
N ALA A 55 2.54 -1.40 -7.71
CA ALA A 55 3.42 -2.50 -7.32
C ALA A 55 4.91 -2.15 -7.50
N GLY A 56 5.25 -1.47 -8.61
CA GLY A 56 6.61 -1.00 -8.88
C GLY A 56 7.02 0.13 -7.94
N ALA A 57 6.09 1.03 -7.61
CA ALA A 57 6.31 2.11 -6.66
C ALA A 57 6.66 1.57 -5.26
N ILE A 58 5.88 0.60 -4.74
CA ILE A 58 6.18 -0.04 -3.45
C ILE A 58 7.57 -0.70 -3.48
N ASN A 59 7.90 -1.43 -4.54
CA ASN A 59 9.22 -2.05 -4.68
C ASN A 59 10.35 -1.00 -4.67
N ASN A 60 10.19 0.09 -5.43
CA ASN A 60 11.15 1.17 -5.53
C ASN A 60 11.38 1.88 -4.19
N TYR A 61 10.32 2.38 -3.55
CA TYR A 61 10.44 3.11 -2.29
C TYR A 61 10.87 2.22 -1.12
N THR A 62 10.54 0.92 -1.15
CA THR A 62 11.13 -0.05 -0.22
C THR A 62 12.65 -0.12 -0.39
N ALA A 63 13.15 -0.24 -1.62
CA ALA A 63 14.59 -0.31 -1.89
C ALA A 63 15.33 0.99 -1.52
N GLN A 64 14.72 2.16 -1.78
CA GLN A 64 15.29 3.45 -1.37
C GLN A 64 15.45 3.56 0.15
N LEU A 65 14.46 3.07 0.90
CA LEU A 65 14.48 3.06 2.36
C LEU A 65 15.39 1.97 2.95
N GLN A 66 15.59 0.84 2.26
CA GLN A 66 16.57 -0.16 2.69
C GLN A 66 17.99 0.40 2.65
N ASN A 67 18.32 1.21 1.65
CA ASN A 67 19.63 1.85 1.50
C ASN A 67 19.77 3.13 2.35
N ASN A 68 19.06 3.26 3.46
CA ASN A 68 19.05 4.51 4.26
C ASN A 68 20.39 4.83 4.96
N GLN A 69 21.27 3.84 5.11
CA GLN A 69 22.61 4.01 5.70
C GLN A 69 23.70 4.29 4.66
N ASP A 70 23.39 4.17 3.36
CA ASP A 70 24.35 4.41 2.29
C ASP A 70 24.65 5.93 2.19
N PRO A 71 25.89 6.38 2.45
CA PRO A 71 26.25 7.80 2.39
C PRO A 71 26.12 8.40 0.99
N SER A 72 26.05 7.56 -0.05
CA SER A 72 25.82 7.98 -1.44
C SER A 72 24.34 8.10 -1.82
N ASN A 73 23.43 7.77 -0.89
CA ASN A 73 22.00 7.84 -1.12
C ASN A 73 21.54 9.30 -1.29
N THR A 74 21.10 9.65 -2.49
CA THR A 74 20.60 10.99 -2.83
C THR A 74 19.08 11.11 -2.69
N TYR A 75 18.38 10.04 -2.32
CA TYR A 75 16.91 10.04 -2.23
C TYR A 75 16.42 10.80 -0.99
N ASN A 76 15.29 11.48 -1.14
CA ASN A 76 14.58 12.04 -0.01
C ASN A 76 13.84 10.91 0.72
N LEU A 77 14.42 10.41 1.80
CA LEU A 77 13.88 9.28 2.56
C LEU A 77 12.55 9.62 3.25
N THR A 78 12.29 10.89 3.56
CA THR A 78 10.99 11.33 4.08
C THR A 78 9.90 11.17 3.02
N GLU A 79 10.14 11.66 1.80
CA GLU A 79 9.22 11.44 0.68
C GLU A 79 9.06 9.95 0.37
N SER A 80 10.16 9.18 0.45
CA SER A 80 10.13 7.73 0.22
C SER A 80 9.23 7.00 1.21
N LEU A 81 9.31 7.34 2.50
CA LEU A 81 8.44 6.78 3.54
C LEU A 81 6.98 7.16 3.33
N MET A 82 6.71 8.42 2.99
CA MET A 82 5.35 8.91 2.76
C MET A 82 4.72 8.26 1.52
N PHE A 83 5.48 8.13 0.43
CA PHE A 83 5.04 7.40 -0.76
C PHE A 83 4.81 5.92 -0.47
N LEU A 84 5.74 5.25 0.21
CA LEU A 84 5.58 3.84 0.56
C LEU A 84 4.31 3.61 1.38
N ALA A 85 4.08 4.42 2.43
CA ALA A 85 2.90 4.30 3.28
C ALA A 85 1.60 4.47 2.48
N HIS A 86 1.56 5.47 1.60
CA HIS A 86 0.40 5.70 0.73
C HIS A 86 0.17 4.56 -0.26
N PHE A 87 1.20 4.16 -1.01
CA PHE A 87 1.05 3.14 -2.05
C PHE A 87 0.73 1.75 -1.50
N VAL A 88 1.17 1.42 -0.28
CA VAL A 88 0.71 0.20 0.39
C VAL A 88 -0.79 0.30 0.72
N GLY A 89 -1.34 1.47 1.02
CA GLY A 89 -2.79 1.66 1.09
C GLY A 89 -3.45 1.45 -0.27
N ASP A 90 -2.97 2.15 -1.30
CA ASP A 90 -3.52 2.11 -2.66
C ASP A 90 -3.57 0.70 -3.24
N ILE A 91 -2.48 -0.08 -3.15
CA ILE A 91 -2.47 -1.44 -3.70
C ILE A 91 -3.50 -2.35 -3.03
N HIS A 92 -3.98 -2.01 -1.83
CA HIS A 92 -5.02 -2.76 -1.13
C HIS A 92 -6.45 -2.31 -1.47
N GLN A 93 -6.64 -1.11 -2.03
CA GLN A 93 -7.93 -0.68 -2.59
C GLN A 93 -8.19 -1.51 -3.85
N PRO A 94 -9.22 -2.37 -3.89
CA PRO A 94 -9.47 -3.26 -5.03
C PRO A 94 -9.42 -2.54 -6.38
N LEU A 95 -10.14 -1.43 -6.52
CA LEU A 95 -10.27 -0.68 -7.77
C LEU A 95 -9.02 0.12 -8.16
N HIS A 96 -7.97 0.18 -7.34
CA HIS A 96 -6.64 0.63 -7.78
C HIS A 96 -5.87 -0.47 -8.54
N VAL A 97 -6.33 -1.73 -8.51
CA VAL A 97 -5.83 -2.81 -9.37
C VAL A 97 -6.99 -3.45 -10.10
N SER A 98 -7.26 -2.94 -11.30
CA SER A 98 -8.57 -3.10 -11.94
C SER A 98 -8.47 -2.89 -13.46
N PHE A 99 -9.59 -2.66 -14.15
CA PHE A 99 -9.62 -2.64 -15.60
C PHE A 99 -9.18 -1.30 -16.18
N GLU A 100 -8.30 -1.35 -17.18
CA GLU A 100 -7.87 -0.16 -17.92
C GLU A 100 -9.04 0.54 -18.61
N SER A 101 -9.99 -0.24 -19.15
CA SER A 101 -11.08 0.24 -20.01
C SER A 101 -12.05 1.18 -19.30
N ASP A 102 -12.16 1.08 -17.97
CA ASP A 102 -13.07 1.90 -17.17
C ASP A 102 -12.35 2.83 -16.20
N GLU A 103 -11.03 2.96 -16.36
CA GLU A 103 -10.15 3.73 -15.47
C GLU A 103 -10.31 3.28 -14.00
N GLY A 104 -10.41 1.97 -13.79
CA GLY A 104 -10.64 1.38 -12.48
C GLY A 104 -11.98 1.75 -11.86
N GLY A 105 -13.04 1.78 -12.67
CA GLY A 105 -14.38 2.13 -12.24
C GLY A 105 -14.64 3.64 -12.14
N ASN A 106 -13.68 4.51 -12.46
CA ASN A 106 -13.89 5.96 -12.45
C ASN A 106 -14.92 6.39 -13.51
N THR A 107 -15.00 5.67 -14.63
CA THR A 107 -15.95 5.94 -15.71
C THR A 107 -17.31 5.24 -15.53
N ILE A 108 -17.43 4.35 -14.54
CA ILE A 108 -18.70 3.69 -14.18
C ILE A 108 -19.44 4.61 -13.22
N ILE A 109 -20.42 5.34 -13.75
CA ILE A 109 -21.23 6.28 -12.99
C ILE A 109 -22.34 5.52 -12.28
N VAL A 110 -22.51 5.80 -11.00
CA VAL A 110 -23.52 5.15 -10.14
C VAL A 110 -24.16 6.18 -9.22
N HIS A 111 -25.18 5.77 -8.48
CA HIS A 111 -25.69 6.51 -7.35
C HIS A 111 -25.32 5.75 -6.06
N TRP A 112 -24.60 6.40 -5.16
CA TRP A 112 -24.46 5.93 -3.78
C TRP A 112 -25.65 6.47 -2.98
N TYR A 113 -26.61 5.60 -2.70
CA TYR A 113 -27.94 5.99 -2.24
C TYR A 113 -28.51 7.10 -3.13
N ARG A 114 -28.75 8.29 -2.57
CA ARG A 114 -29.35 9.44 -3.28
C ARG A 114 -28.33 10.34 -3.99
N ARG A 115 -27.03 10.05 -3.91
CA ARG A 115 -25.96 10.92 -4.42
C ARG A 115 -25.29 10.28 -5.62
N LYS A 116 -25.19 11.03 -6.72
CA LYS A 116 -24.39 10.63 -7.88
C LYS A 116 -22.92 10.51 -7.48
N SER A 117 -22.28 9.43 -7.90
CA SER A 117 -20.86 9.10 -7.67
C SER A 117 -20.29 8.36 -8.88
N ASN A 118 -19.11 7.78 -8.74
CA ASN A 118 -18.60 6.72 -9.62
C ASN A 118 -18.16 5.52 -8.78
N LEU A 119 -18.03 4.35 -9.40
CA LEU A 119 -17.74 3.11 -8.69
C LEU A 119 -16.40 3.17 -7.94
N HIS A 120 -15.37 3.79 -8.52
CA HIS A 120 -14.08 3.98 -7.85
C HIS A 120 -14.21 4.75 -6.54
N HIS A 121 -14.89 5.90 -6.57
CA HIS A 121 -15.13 6.74 -5.40
C HIS A 121 -15.99 6.05 -4.33
N VAL A 122 -16.87 5.12 -4.73
CA VAL A 122 -17.63 4.32 -3.77
C VAL A 122 -16.71 3.48 -2.89
N TRP A 123 -15.66 2.90 -3.48
CA TRP A 123 -14.67 2.08 -2.76
C TRP A 123 -13.61 2.90 -2.04
N ASP A 124 -13.16 4.03 -2.60
CA ASP A 124 -12.21 4.93 -1.93
C ASP A 124 -12.78 5.57 -0.68
N VAL A 125 -14.06 5.98 -0.74
CA VAL A 125 -14.64 6.92 0.22
C VAL A 125 -15.99 6.45 0.74
N ASN A 126 -16.96 6.20 -0.14
CA ASN A 126 -18.36 6.19 0.29
C ASN A 126 -18.72 5.04 1.22
N ILE A 127 -18.19 3.83 1.01
CA ILE A 127 -18.41 2.70 1.92
C ILE A 127 -17.86 3.04 3.32
N ILE A 128 -16.63 3.57 3.39
CA ILE A 128 -15.96 3.90 4.65
C ILE A 128 -16.70 5.01 5.39
N GLU A 129 -17.05 6.11 4.72
CA GLU A 129 -17.77 7.22 5.33
C GLU A 129 -19.17 6.81 5.83
N THR A 130 -19.85 5.94 5.09
CA THR A 130 -21.16 5.42 5.49
C THR A 130 -21.03 4.56 6.75
N ALA A 131 -20.08 3.62 6.79
CA ALA A 131 -19.82 2.82 7.97
C ALA A 131 -19.40 3.67 9.18
N MET A 132 -18.47 4.61 8.99
CA MET A 132 -18.01 5.54 10.03
C MET A 132 -19.16 6.32 10.64
N LYS A 133 -20.08 6.81 9.82
CA LYS A 133 -21.27 7.52 10.28
C LYS A 133 -22.26 6.61 11.00
N ASP A 134 -22.59 5.47 10.41
CA ASP A 134 -23.74 4.66 10.83
C ASP A 134 -23.41 3.71 12.00
N PHE A 135 -22.16 3.25 12.12
CA PHE A 135 -21.75 2.31 13.18
C PHE A 135 -20.80 2.91 14.22
N TYR A 136 -20.12 4.00 13.87
CA TYR A 136 -19.04 4.56 14.70
C TYR A 136 -19.28 6.02 15.12
N ASN A 137 -20.50 6.55 14.96
CA ASN A 137 -20.88 7.92 15.33
C ASN A 137 -19.98 9.01 14.70
N GLY A 138 -19.38 8.75 13.54
CA GLY A 138 -18.43 9.64 12.89
C GLY A 138 -17.02 9.64 13.53
N ASP A 139 -16.75 8.76 14.48
CA ASP A 139 -15.45 8.63 15.13
C ASP A 139 -14.54 7.62 14.43
N ARG A 140 -13.52 8.15 13.76
CA ARG A 140 -12.50 7.37 13.05
C ARG A 140 -11.71 6.47 14.00
N ASP A 141 -11.37 6.94 15.20
CA ASP A 141 -10.49 6.20 16.10
C ASP A 141 -11.22 4.96 16.64
N THR A 142 -12.53 5.07 16.91
CA THR A 142 -13.38 3.93 17.25
C THR A 142 -13.45 2.90 16.10
N MET A 143 -13.58 3.35 14.84
CA MET A 143 -13.54 2.44 13.68
C MET A 143 -12.19 1.72 13.56
N ILE A 144 -11.08 2.44 13.74
CA ILE A 144 -9.73 1.87 13.73
C ILE A 144 -9.57 0.80 14.81
N GLU A 145 -10.02 1.09 16.04
CA GLU A 145 -9.96 0.10 17.14
C GLU A 145 -10.83 -1.12 16.87
N SER A 146 -12.02 -0.95 16.26
CA SER A 146 -12.87 -2.07 15.83
C SER A 146 -12.16 -2.95 14.80
N ILE A 147 -11.51 -2.36 13.80
CA ILE A 147 -10.74 -3.11 12.79
C ILE A 147 -9.57 -3.86 13.46
N LYS A 148 -8.83 -3.20 14.36
CA LYS A 148 -7.71 -3.80 15.09
C LYS A 148 -8.13 -4.98 15.97
N MET A 149 -9.30 -4.91 16.62
CA MET A 149 -9.84 -6.01 17.43
C MET A 149 -10.16 -7.25 16.60
N ASN A 150 -10.46 -7.10 15.31
CA ASN A 150 -10.73 -8.20 14.39
C ASN A 150 -9.46 -8.83 13.79
N ILE A 151 -8.29 -8.22 13.97
CA ILE A 151 -7.02 -8.79 13.51
C ILE A 151 -6.55 -9.88 14.48
N THR A 152 -6.49 -11.12 14.01
CA THR A 152 -6.02 -12.28 14.78
C THR A 152 -4.58 -12.65 14.40
N SER A 153 -3.91 -13.45 15.24
CA SER A 153 -2.58 -14.00 14.92
C SER A 153 -2.57 -14.81 13.64
N ASP A 154 -3.62 -15.60 13.42
CA ASP A 154 -3.74 -16.48 12.26
C ASP A 154 -3.90 -15.66 10.98
N ALA A 155 -4.69 -14.58 11.04
CA ALA A 155 -4.84 -13.63 9.93
C ALA A 155 -3.50 -12.94 9.60
N ILE A 156 -2.73 -12.54 10.62
CA ILE A 156 -1.41 -11.93 10.41
C ILE A 156 -0.47 -12.90 9.67
N ASP A 157 -0.43 -14.17 10.07
CA ASP A 157 0.42 -15.19 9.42
C ASP A 157 -0.04 -15.46 7.98
N GLU A 158 -1.35 -15.57 7.73
CA GLU A 158 -1.91 -15.71 6.39
C GLU A 158 -1.57 -14.53 5.45
N TRP A 159 -1.68 -13.31 5.99
CA TRP A 159 -1.42 -12.09 5.23
C TRP A 159 0.06 -11.81 5.03
N ALA A 160 0.93 -12.48 5.78
CA ALA A 160 2.35 -12.26 5.77
C ALA A 160 2.97 -12.48 4.38
N CYS A 161 4.10 -11.81 4.18
CA CYS A 161 4.99 -12.03 3.05
C CYS A 161 6.26 -12.72 3.57
N HIS A 162 6.45 -13.99 3.24
CA HIS A 162 7.62 -14.76 3.71
C HIS A 162 8.89 -14.53 2.87
N ARG A 163 8.85 -13.61 1.89
CA ARG A 163 10.06 -13.18 1.17
C ARG A 163 10.97 -12.39 2.11
N LYS A 164 12.29 -12.62 2.02
CA LYS A 164 13.29 -12.03 2.93
C LYS A 164 13.49 -10.54 2.70
N SER A 165 13.70 -10.12 1.45
CA SER A 165 14.20 -8.77 1.13
C SER A 165 13.21 -7.88 0.36
N ALA A 166 12.11 -8.44 -0.17
CA ALA A 166 11.19 -7.70 -1.02
C ALA A 166 9.74 -7.86 -0.53
N PRO A 167 8.89 -6.81 -0.66
CA PRO A 167 7.46 -6.94 -0.44
C PRO A 167 6.83 -7.89 -1.47
N CYS A 168 5.69 -8.48 -1.12
CA CYS A 168 4.97 -9.39 -2.00
C CYS A 168 3.95 -8.63 -2.86
N THR A 169 4.38 -7.59 -3.57
CA THR A 169 3.47 -6.67 -4.30
C THR A 169 2.58 -7.36 -5.32
N GLU A 170 3.08 -8.39 -6.02
CA GLU A 170 2.28 -9.18 -6.95
C GLU A 170 1.17 -9.99 -6.24
N LYS A 171 1.39 -10.46 -4.99
CA LYS A 171 0.34 -11.07 -4.16
C LYS A 171 -0.74 -10.03 -3.84
N TYR A 172 -0.33 -8.85 -3.37
CA TYR A 172 -1.25 -7.79 -2.95
C TYR A 172 -2.13 -7.32 -4.12
N ALA A 173 -1.51 -7.07 -5.28
CA ALA A 173 -2.21 -6.69 -6.50
C ALA A 173 -3.12 -7.80 -7.03
N SER A 174 -2.69 -9.07 -6.98
CA SER A 174 -3.51 -10.21 -7.40
C SER A 174 -4.76 -10.40 -6.53
N GLU A 175 -4.64 -10.14 -5.23
CA GLU A 175 -5.80 -10.13 -4.32
C GLU A 175 -6.76 -8.97 -4.67
N SER A 176 -6.25 -7.76 -4.90
CA SER A 176 -7.07 -6.60 -5.26
C SER A 176 -7.85 -6.80 -6.54
N ILE A 177 -7.23 -7.27 -7.64
CA ILE A 177 -7.95 -7.53 -8.90
C ILE A 177 -8.98 -8.65 -8.77
N ARG A 178 -8.71 -9.67 -7.95
CA ARG A 178 -9.70 -10.72 -7.66
C ARG A 178 -10.93 -10.11 -6.97
N LEU A 179 -10.71 -9.28 -5.95
CA LEU A 179 -11.79 -8.60 -5.22
C LEU A 179 -12.52 -7.57 -6.08
N SER A 180 -11.83 -6.90 -7.00
CA SER A 180 -12.45 -6.03 -8.00
C SER A 180 -13.48 -6.81 -8.81
N CYS A 181 -13.13 -7.99 -9.32
CA CYS A 181 -14.04 -8.81 -10.09
C CYS A 181 -15.16 -9.45 -9.25
N GLU A 182 -14.83 -9.99 -8.08
CA GLU A 182 -15.76 -10.77 -7.24
C GLU A 182 -16.75 -9.88 -6.47
N TYR A 183 -16.37 -8.64 -6.16
CA TYR A 183 -17.15 -7.74 -5.30
C TYR A 183 -17.42 -6.37 -5.91
N ALA A 184 -16.40 -5.69 -6.43
CA ALA A 184 -16.54 -4.29 -6.86
C ALA A 184 -17.41 -4.15 -8.11
N TYR A 185 -17.03 -4.83 -9.19
CA TYR A 185 -17.76 -4.81 -10.46
C TYR A 185 -19.01 -5.69 -10.45
N LYS A 186 -19.07 -6.67 -9.55
CA LYS A 186 -20.14 -7.65 -9.51
C LYS A 186 -21.49 -6.98 -9.23
N ASP A 187 -22.46 -7.23 -10.11
CA ASP A 187 -23.82 -6.71 -10.06
C ASP A 187 -23.91 -5.17 -10.16
N VAL A 188 -22.90 -4.52 -10.74
CA VAL A 188 -22.88 -3.07 -10.99
C VAL A 188 -22.92 -2.80 -12.48
N GLU A 189 -23.87 -1.98 -12.90
CA GLU A 189 -23.97 -1.43 -14.26
C GLU A 189 -23.92 0.11 -14.21
N GLN A 190 -23.84 0.72 -15.40
CA GLN A 190 -23.95 2.17 -15.51
C GLN A 190 -25.30 2.66 -14.94
N ASP A 191 -25.24 3.74 -14.18
CA ASP A 191 -26.35 4.39 -13.49
C ASP A 191 -27.06 3.52 -12.42
N SER A 192 -26.49 2.38 -12.03
CA SER A 192 -26.98 1.60 -10.89
C SER A 192 -27.05 2.43 -9.61
N THR A 193 -28.06 2.16 -8.77
CA THR A 193 -28.15 2.71 -7.41
C THR A 193 -27.67 1.68 -6.41
N LEU A 194 -26.55 1.98 -5.75
CA LEU A 194 -25.91 1.14 -4.75
C LEU A 194 -26.37 1.60 -3.36
N GLU A 195 -27.06 0.71 -2.65
CA GLU A 195 -27.65 0.95 -1.32
C GLU A 195 -27.22 -0.16 -0.34
N ASP A 196 -28.07 -0.47 0.63
CA ASP A 196 -27.79 -1.41 1.74
C ASP A 196 -27.27 -2.77 1.28
N ASP A 197 -27.90 -3.39 0.26
CA ASP A 197 -27.46 -4.71 -0.23
C ASP A 197 -26.01 -4.71 -0.72
N TYR A 198 -25.62 -3.64 -1.43
CA TYR A 198 -24.24 -3.47 -1.88
C TYR A 198 -23.32 -3.11 -0.72
N PHE A 199 -23.74 -2.17 0.14
CA PHE A 199 -22.98 -1.72 1.28
C PHE A 199 -22.63 -2.86 2.24
N PHE A 200 -23.62 -3.59 2.75
CA PHE A 200 -23.43 -4.63 3.76
C PHE A 200 -22.62 -5.81 3.24
N SER A 201 -22.73 -6.13 1.95
CA SER A 201 -21.98 -7.26 1.37
C SER A 201 -20.54 -6.91 1.02
N ARG A 202 -20.19 -5.62 0.85
CA ARG A 202 -18.84 -5.16 0.49
C ARG A 202 -18.07 -4.57 1.66
N LEU A 203 -18.74 -4.06 2.70
CA LEU A 203 -18.08 -3.50 3.90
C LEU A 203 -17.06 -4.47 4.54
N PRO A 204 -17.35 -5.77 4.74
CA PRO A 204 -16.36 -6.69 5.31
C PRO A 204 -15.09 -6.82 4.46
N VAL A 205 -15.22 -6.73 3.13
CA VAL A 205 -14.08 -6.75 2.21
C VAL A 205 -13.24 -5.48 2.37
N VAL A 206 -13.88 -4.31 2.46
CA VAL A 206 -13.20 -3.03 2.68
C VAL A 206 -12.43 -3.05 4.01
N GLU A 207 -13.06 -3.50 5.10
CA GLU A 207 -12.42 -3.59 6.41
C GLU A 207 -11.23 -4.56 6.41
N GLU A 208 -11.36 -5.72 5.74
CA GLU A 208 -10.25 -6.66 5.59
C GLU A 208 -9.08 -6.04 4.80
N ARG A 209 -9.35 -5.29 3.71
CA ARG A 209 -8.30 -4.62 2.94
C ARG A 209 -7.61 -3.50 3.70
N LEU A 210 -8.35 -2.75 4.52
CA LEU A 210 -7.78 -1.77 5.44
C LEU A 210 -6.84 -2.44 6.45
N ALA A 211 -7.29 -3.54 7.07
CA ALA A 211 -6.48 -4.32 8.01
C ALA A 211 -5.21 -4.89 7.36
N GLN A 212 -5.35 -5.52 6.19
CA GLN A 212 -4.24 -6.08 5.42
C GLN A 212 -3.20 -5.01 5.04
N GLY A 213 -3.66 -3.85 4.57
CA GLY A 213 -2.79 -2.71 4.25
C GLY A 213 -1.96 -2.27 5.45
N GLY A 214 -2.60 -2.10 6.62
CA GLY A 214 -1.91 -1.75 7.87
C GLY A 214 -0.90 -2.79 8.34
N VAL A 215 -1.30 -4.07 8.39
CA VAL A 215 -0.43 -5.19 8.82
C VAL A 215 0.77 -5.33 7.88
N ARG A 216 0.56 -5.25 6.56
CA ARG A 216 1.63 -5.41 5.58
C ARG A 216 2.55 -4.19 5.54
N LEU A 217 2.04 -2.97 5.71
CA LEU A 217 2.89 -1.80 5.86
C LEU A 217 3.80 -1.94 7.08
N ALA A 218 3.25 -2.31 8.24
CA ALA A 218 4.04 -2.55 9.45
C ALA A 218 5.11 -3.63 9.23
N ALA A 219 4.76 -4.76 8.60
CA ALA A 219 5.71 -5.82 8.29
C ALA A 219 6.82 -5.38 7.32
N ILE A 220 6.52 -4.54 6.32
CA ILE A 220 7.52 -3.99 5.40
C ILE A 220 8.47 -3.05 6.16
N LEU A 221 7.93 -2.11 6.95
CA LEU A 221 8.74 -1.15 7.70
C LEU A 221 9.63 -1.85 8.74
N ASN A 222 9.09 -2.83 9.48
CA ASN A 222 9.88 -3.63 10.42
C ASN A 222 11.06 -4.31 9.71
N LYS A 223 10.82 -4.93 8.54
CA LYS A 223 11.92 -5.55 7.77
C LYS A 223 12.97 -4.53 7.31
N ILE A 224 12.55 -3.34 6.89
CA ILE A 224 13.48 -2.28 6.47
C ILE A 224 14.36 -1.85 7.65
N PHE A 225 13.77 -1.57 8.81
CA PHE A 225 14.50 -0.95 9.91
C PHE A 225 15.16 -1.96 10.87
N ASP A 226 14.64 -3.18 11.00
CA ASP A 226 15.28 -4.25 11.79
C ASP A 226 16.52 -4.80 11.08
N ALA A 227 16.48 -4.99 9.75
CA ALA A 227 17.66 -5.44 8.99
C ALA A 227 18.84 -4.46 9.13
N ASN A 228 18.55 -3.17 9.07
CA ASN A 228 19.52 -2.10 9.25
C ASN A 228 20.10 -2.04 10.68
N SER A 229 19.32 -2.43 11.69
CA SER A 229 19.82 -2.54 13.07
C SER A 229 20.85 -3.67 13.22
N HIS A 230 20.64 -4.80 12.53
CA HIS A 230 21.56 -5.93 12.58
C HIS A 230 22.84 -5.69 11.77
N GLU A 231 22.75 -5.01 10.63
CA GLU A 231 23.90 -4.67 9.79
C GLU A 231 24.84 -3.67 10.49
N GLY A 232 24.29 -2.61 11.11
CA GLY A 232 25.08 -1.68 11.92
C GLY A 232 25.78 -2.32 13.13
N VAL A 233 25.13 -3.29 13.79
CA VAL A 233 25.75 -4.06 14.89
C VAL A 233 26.89 -4.95 14.38
N LEU A 234 26.74 -5.58 13.22
CA LEU A 234 27.79 -6.39 12.61
C LEU A 234 28.98 -5.54 12.16
N GLU A 235 28.74 -4.35 11.60
CA GLU A 235 29.79 -3.40 11.26
C GLU A 235 30.54 -2.91 12.50
N GLU A 236 29.86 -2.57 13.60
CA GLU A 236 30.51 -2.21 14.86
C GLU A 236 31.36 -3.35 15.44
N ILE A 237 30.85 -4.60 15.40
CA ILE A 237 31.58 -5.77 15.87
C ILE A 237 32.82 -6.00 15.00
N ASN A 238 32.71 -5.84 13.69
CA ASN A 238 33.83 -6.00 12.76
C ASN A 238 34.86 -4.87 12.91
N ALA A 239 34.44 -3.62 13.08
CA ALA A 239 35.29 -2.48 13.34
C ALA A 239 36.12 -2.68 14.64
N LYS A 240 35.46 -3.12 15.72
CA LYS A 240 36.12 -3.47 17.00
C LYS A 240 37.13 -4.62 16.83
N ARG A 241 36.84 -5.62 16.00
CA ARG A 241 37.79 -6.72 15.70
C ARG A 241 39.02 -6.23 14.92
N THR A 242 38.87 -5.33 13.96
CA THR A 242 39.99 -4.74 13.22
C THR A 242 40.88 -3.85 14.09
N ASP A 243 40.32 -3.11 15.06
CA ASP A 243 41.12 -2.33 16.00
C ASP A 243 41.90 -3.20 17.00
N THR A 244 41.31 -4.32 17.43
CA THR A 244 41.98 -5.28 18.33
C THR A 244 43.14 -6.02 17.62
N ALA A 245 43.01 -6.24 16.31
CA ALA A 245 44.07 -6.83 15.48
C ALA A 245 45.23 -5.86 15.18
N ARG A 246 44.98 -4.54 15.15
CA ARG A 246 46.05 -3.53 15.08
C ARG A 246 46.86 -3.45 16.37
N TYR A 247 46.20 -3.56 17.52
CA TYR A 247 46.87 -3.45 18.83
C TYR A 247 47.75 -4.67 19.16
N SER A 248 47.46 -5.84 18.59
CA SER A 248 48.24 -7.07 18.77
C SER A 248 49.41 -7.23 17.77
N GLY A 249 49.56 -6.30 16.82
CA GLY A 249 50.64 -6.28 15.84
C GLY A 249 51.88 -5.45 16.22
N GLU A 250 51.82 -4.66 17.30
CA GLU A 250 52.91 -3.77 17.73
C GLU A 250 53.83 -4.37 18.82
N GLU A 251 53.59 -5.60 19.30
CA GLU A 251 54.42 -6.23 20.34
C GLU A 251 55.54 -7.17 19.83
N ASN A 252 55.80 -7.21 18.52
CA ASN A 252 56.93 -7.98 17.97
C ASN A 252 57.78 -7.13 16.99
N SER A 253 58.47 -6.11 17.51
CA SER A 253 59.66 -5.53 16.90
C SER A 253 60.76 -5.29 17.92
#